data_AF-A0A3D1XNX9-F1
#
_entry.id   AF-A0A3D1XNX9-F1
#
_cell.length_a   1.000
_cell.length_b   1.000
_cell.length_c   1.000
_cell.angle_alpha   90.00
_cell.angle_beta   90.00
_cell.angle_gamma   90.00
#
_symmetry.space_group_name_H-M   'P 1'
#
loop_
_entity.id
_entity.type
_entity.pdbx_description
1 polymer ?
#
loop_
_entity_poly.entity_id
_entity_poly.type
_entity_poly.pdbx_seq_one_letter_code
_entity_poly.pdbx_strand_id
1 'polypeptide(L)'
;MNYNSFKKTIFRYALILLLLTSSCANIDEDPLVLRVGAEPSAKMRNDNGIEHYKAGRNFDALLQFNQANMADPTSGEIHFNLGLALWKENKKEKSAKHFKQARKMAKGNPL
;
A
#
# COMPACT_ATOMS: atom_id res chain seq x y z
N MET A 1 35.17 17.11 -31.45
CA MET A 1 33.85 16.87 -30.80
C MET A 1 33.16 18.24 -30.67
N ASN A 2 31.95 18.42 -31.24
CA ASN A 2 31.31 19.75 -31.35
C ASN A 2 30.71 20.21 -29.99
N TYR A 3 30.92 21.47 -29.61
CA TYR A 3 30.39 22.10 -28.39
C TYR A 3 28.88 21.88 -28.19
N ASN A 4 28.11 21.95 -29.29
CA ASN A 4 26.66 21.72 -29.25
C ASN A 4 26.29 20.26 -29.00
N SER A 5 27.14 19.32 -29.39
CA SER A 5 26.97 17.89 -29.09
C SER A 5 27.26 17.61 -27.61
N PHE A 6 28.33 18.21 -27.07
CA PHE A 6 28.70 18.06 -25.66
C PHE A 6 27.64 18.63 -24.70
N LYS A 7 27.09 19.82 -25.00
CA LYS A 7 25.98 20.42 -24.22
C LYS A 7 24.72 19.57 -24.22
N LYS A 8 24.34 18.99 -25.36
CA LYS A 8 23.17 18.09 -25.46
C LYS A 8 23.37 16.82 -24.64
N THR A 9 24.58 16.26 -24.65
CA THR A 9 24.92 15.07 -23.88
C THR A 9 24.86 15.35 -22.37
N ILE A 10 25.44 16.46 -21.91
CA ILE A 10 25.35 16.89 -20.51
C ILE A 10 23.90 17.11 -20.08
N PHE A 11 23.11 17.80 -20.90
CA PHE A 11 21.69 18.06 -20.61
C PHE A 11 20.88 16.76 -20.50
N ARG A 12 21.16 15.77 -21.37
CA ARG A 12 20.53 14.44 -21.30
C ARG A 12 20.88 13.71 -20.00
N TYR A 13 22.14 13.71 -19.60
CA TYR A 13 22.55 13.09 -18.35
C TYR A 13 22.00 13.82 -17.12
N ALA A 14 21.95 15.15 -17.15
CA ALA A 14 21.33 15.95 -16.09
C ALA A 14 19.82 15.67 -15.97
N LEU A 15 19.11 15.50 -17.09
CA LEU A 15 17.69 15.15 -17.11
C LEU A 15 17.44 13.73 -16.58
N ILE A 16 18.27 12.76 -16.97
CA ILE A 16 18.20 11.37 -16.46
C ILE A 16 18.47 11.35 -14.96
N LEU A 17 19.48 12.09 -14.49
CA LEU A 17 19.81 12.17 -13.07
C LEU A 17 18.67 12.79 -12.26
N LEU A 18 18.02 13.84 -12.79
CA LEU A 18 16.85 14.48 -12.16
C LEU A 18 15.65 13.50 -12.06
N LEU A 19 15.41 12.71 -13.11
CA LEU A 19 14.34 11.71 -13.15
C LEU A 19 14.57 10.53 -12.20
N LEU A 20 15.83 10.17 -11.93
CA LEU A 20 16.17 9.15 -10.92
C LEU A 20 16.00 9.66 -9.48
N THR A 21 16.06 10.97 -9.27
CA THR A 21 15.79 11.60 -7.97
C THR A 21 14.33 11.94 -7.74
N SER A 22 13.48 11.81 -8.77
CA SER A 22 12.03 11.98 -8.67
C SER A 22 11.41 10.83 -7.88
N SER A 23 11.60 10.93 -6.58
CA SER A 23 10.59 10.66 -5.57
C SER A 23 10.14 9.21 -5.47
N CYS A 24 10.89 8.43 -4.69
CA CYS A 24 10.25 7.56 -3.72
C CYS A 24 9.55 8.45 -2.67
N ALA A 25 8.55 9.23 -3.06
CA ALA A 25 7.60 9.77 -2.11
C ALA A 25 7.00 8.54 -1.43
N ASN A 26 7.09 8.46 -0.10
CA ASN A 26 6.24 7.56 0.65
C ASN A 26 4.81 8.05 0.39
N ILE A 27 4.17 7.52 -0.65
CA ILE A 27 2.75 7.70 -0.87
C ILE A 27 2.12 6.92 0.28
N ASP A 28 1.74 7.64 1.31
CA ASP A 28 0.98 7.11 2.42
C ASP A 28 -0.45 6.91 1.91
N GLU A 29 -0.69 5.72 1.37
CA GLU A 29 -2.01 5.26 1.00
C GLU A 29 -2.85 5.04 2.26
N ASP A 30 -4.08 5.54 2.24
CA ASP A 30 -5.03 5.36 3.33
C ASP A 30 -5.60 3.92 3.33
N PRO A 31 -5.82 3.31 4.51
CA PRO A 31 -6.54 2.05 4.59
C PRO A 31 -7.97 2.13 4.05
N LEU A 32 -8.43 1.05 3.42
CA LEU A 32 -9.76 0.92 2.85
C LEU A 32 -10.79 0.47 3.90
N VAL A 33 -11.98 1.05 3.84
CA VAL A 33 -13.15 0.60 4.62
C VAL A 33 -13.81 -0.59 3.92
N LEU A 34 -14.46 -1.47 4.70
CA LEU A 34 -15.19 -2.59 4.10
C LEU A 34 -16.54 -2.13 3.54
N ARG A 35 -17.02 -2.84 2.50
CA ARG A 35 -18.32 -2.57 1.88
C ARG A 35 -19.48 -2.68 2.87
N VAL A 36 -20.58 -2.01 2.56
CA VAL A 36 -21.86 -2.19 3.26
C VAL A 36 -22.30 -3.64 3.13
N GLY A 37 -22.67 -4.26 4.26
CA GLY A 37 -23.05 -5.69 4.32
C GLY A 37 -21.86 -6.66 4.43
N ALA A 38 -20.63 -6.16 4.62
CA ALA A 38 -19.51 -7.00 5.05
C ALA A 38 -19.81 -7.69 6.39
N GLU A 39 -19.11 -8.79 6.66
CA GLU A 39 -19.25 -9.52 7.92
C GLU A 39 -19.00 -8.55 9.11
N PRO A 40 -19.92 -8.44 10.09
CA PRO A 40 -19.85 -7.40 11.12
C PRO A 40 -18.57 -7.41 11.97
N SER A 41 -18.06 -8.60 12.34
CA SER A 41 -16.81 -8.72 13.10
C SER A 41 -15.61 -8.27 12.27
N ALA A 42 -15.56 -8.62 10.98
CA ALA A 42 -14.53 -8.20 10.04
C ALA A 42 -14.56 -6.68 9.87
N LYS A 43 -15.75 -6.08 9.71
CA LYS A 43 -15.90 -4.63 9.61
C LYS A 43 -15.41 -3.91 10.88
N MET A 44 -15.87 -4.35 12.05
CA MET A 44 -15.46 -3.73 13.33
C MET A 44 -13.94 -3.79 13.52
N ARG A 45 -13.33 -4.95 13.27
CA ARG A 45 -11.88 -5.14 13.40
C ARG A 45 -11.11 -4.34 12.35
N ASN A 46 -11.62 -4.28 11.12
CA ASN A 46 -11.03 -3.44 10.09
C ASN A 46 -11.04 -1.97 10.51
N ASP A 47 -12.18 -1.43 10.94
CA ASP A 47 -12.34 -0.04 11.36
C ASP A 47 -11.39 0.31 12.53
N ASN A 48 -11.27 -0.57 13.53
CA ASN A 48 -10.27 -0.43 14.59
C ASN A 48 -8.83 -0.42 14.04
N GLY A 49 -8.52 -1.32 13.09
CA GLY A 49 -7.22 -1.35 12.44
C GLY A 49 -6.89 -0.07 11.70
N ILE A 50 -7.87 0.58 11.06
CA ILE A 50 -7.72 1.89 10.41
C ILE A 50 -7.36 2.95 11.46
N GLU A 51 -8.05 2.96 12.61
CA GLU A 51 -7.76 3.90 13.70
C GLU A 51 -6.31 3.74 14.20
N HIS A 52 -5.87 2.51 14.45
CA HIS A 52 -4.50 2.22 14.85
C HIS A 52 -3.47 2.62 13.79
N TYR A 53 -3.75 2.36 12.51
CA TYR A 53 -2.87 2.73 11.40
C TYR A 53 -2.68 4.25 11.31
N LYS A 54 -3.78 5.00 11.37
CA LYS A 54 -3.76 6.48 11.34
C LYS A 54 -3.05 7.08 12.54
N ALA A 55 -3.05 6.39 13.67
CA ALA A 55 -2.30 6.77 14.86
C ALA A 55 -0.82 6.33 14.84
N GLY A 56 -0.33 5.74 13.74
CA GLY A 56 1.04 5.24 13.61
C GLY A 56 1.33 3.97 14.42
N ARG A 57 0.30 3.36 15.04
CA ARG A 57 0.42 2.11 15.80
C ARG A 57 0.34 0.91 14.86
N ASN A 58 1.33 0.78 14.00
CA ASN A 58 1.34 -0.17 12.88
C ASN A 58 1.21 -1.64 13.32
N PHE A 59 1.80 -2.02 14.45
CA PHE A 59 1.67 -3.38 14.99
C PHE A 59 0.24 -3.70 15.44
N ASP A 60 -0.41 -2.77 16.15
CA ASP A 60 -1.81 -2.92 16.55
C ASP A 60 -2.74 -2.96 15.33
N ALA A 61 -2.47 -2.10 14.33
CA ALA A 61 -3.20 -2.11 13.06
C ALA A 61 -3.09 -3.48 12.38
N LEU A 62 -1.87 -4.04 12.31
CA LEU A 62 -1.62 -5.36 11.76
C LEU A 62 -2.38 -6.45 12.54
N LEU A 63 -2.45 -6.36 13.86
CA LEU A 63 -3.23 -7.30 14.69
C LEU A 63 -4.73 -7.23 14.35
N GLN A 64 -5.29 -6.03 14.33
CA GLN A 64 -6.72 -5.82 14.03
C GLN A 64 -7.08 -6.27 12.60
N PHE A 65 -6.26 -5.93 11.60
CA PHE A 65 -6.47 -6.37 10.23
C PHE A 65 -6.33 -7.90 10.08
N ASN A 66 -5.45 -8.56 10.84
CA ASN A 66 -5.38 -10.03 10.83
C ASN A 66 -6.65 -10.64 11.41
N GLN A 67 -7.17 -10.09 12.51
CA GLN A 67 -8.42 -10.58 13.08
C GLN A 67 -9.61 -10.31 12.15
N ALA A 68 -9.61 -9.20 11.41
CA ALA A 68 -10.59 -8.94 10.35
C ALA A 68 -10.51 -10.01 9.25
N ASN A 69 -9.30 -10.37 8.82
CA ASN A 69 -9.06 -11.42 7.83
C ASN A 69 -9.47 -12.82 8.31
N MET A 70 -9.36 -13.10 9.61
CA MET A 70 -9.88 -14.34 10.18
C MET A 70 -11.41 -14.40 10.12
N ALA A 71 -12.09 -13.26 10.19
CA ALA A 71 -13.54 -13.16 10.16
C ALA A 71 -14.09 -13.15 8.72
N ASP A 72 -13.44 -12.46 7.79
CA ASP A 72 -13.70 -12.55 6.34
C ASP A 72 -12.38 -12.67 5.55
N PRO A 73 -11.96 -13.89 5.17
CA PRO A 73 -10.74 -14.11 4.40
C PRO A 73 -10.89 -13.81 2.91
N THR A 74 -12.05 -13.33 2.46
CA THR A 74 -12.36 -13.08 1.04
C THR A 74 -12.44 -11.61 0.66
N SER A 75 -12.22 -10.69 1.61
CA SER A 75 -12.21 -9.25 1.36
C SER A 75 -10.85 -8.79 0.82
N GLY A 76 -10.89 -8.19 -0.38
CA GLY A 76 -9.71 -7.57 -0.96
C GLY A 76 -9.25 -6.33 -0.20
N GLU A 77 -10.19 -5.57 0.38
CA GLU A 77 -9.95 -4.40 1.20
C GLU A 77 -9.11 -4.76 2.45
N ILE A 78 -9.44 -5.85 3.14
CA ILE A 78 -8.66 -6.34 4.31
C ILE A 78 -7.23 -6.73 3.89
N HIS A 79 -7.08 -7.42 2.77
CA HIS A 79 -5.75 -7.76 2.26
C HIS A 79 -4.94 -6.53 1.84
N PHE A 80 -5.57 -5.52 1.28
CA PHE A 80 -4.91 -4.25 0.99
C PHE A 80 -4.38 -3.60 2.27
N ASN A 81 -5.21 -3.54 3.32
CA ASN A 81 -4.85 -2.97 4.62
C ASN A 81 -3.73 -3.73 5.32
N LEU A 82 -3.74 -5.07 5.26
CA LEU A 82 -2.63 -5.90 5.71
C LEU A 82 -1.34 -5.58 4.95
N GLY A 83 -1.45 -5.38 3.63
CA GLY A 83 -0.34 -4.97 2.78
C GLY A 83 0.28 -3.64 3.24
N LEU A 84 -0.56 -2.63 3.51
CA LEU A 84 -0.12 -1.31 4.00
C LEU A 84 0.57 -1.40 5.37
N ALA A 85 -0.04 -2.10 6.33
CA ALA A 85 0.54 -2.25 7.66
C ALA A 85 1.89 -2.98 7.62
N LEU A 86 1.99 -4.05 6.82
CA LEU A 86 3.25 -4.77 6.62
C LEU A 86 4.31 -3.93 5.91
N TRP A 87 3.92 -3.05 5.00
CA TRP A 87 4.83 -2.12 4.33
C TRP A 87 5.45 -1.13 5.33
N LYS A 88 4.62 -0.52 6.19
CA LYS A 88 5.08 0.37 7.27
C LYS A 88 6.01 -0.32 8.26
N GLU A 89 5.83 -1.63 8.46
CA GLU A 89 6.69 -2.49 9.28
C GLU A 89 7.94 -3.01 8.53
N ASN A 90 8.24 -2.49 7.34
CA ASN A 90 9.36 -2.90 6.47
C ASN A 90 9.35 -4.40 6.07
N LYS A 91 8.19 -5.06 6.12
CA LYS A 91 7.98 -6.48 5.75
C LYS A 91 7.54 -6.60 4.30
N LYS A 92 8.37 -6.11 3.37
CA LYS A 92 8.02 -5.87 1.96
C LYS A 92 7.55 -7.12 1.21
N GLU A 93 8.18 -8.28 1.45
CA GLU A 93 7.82 -9.53 0.76
C GLU A 93 6.43 -10.02 1.18
N LYS A 94 6.08 -9.85 2.46
CA LYS A 94 4.76 -10.23 2.98
C LYS A 94 3.71 -9.24 2.50
N SER A 95 4.02 -7.94 2.52
CA SER A 95 3.18 -6.88 1.99
C SER A 95 2.80 -7.14 0.52
N ALA A 96 3.78 -7.46 -0.34
CA ALA A 96 3.56 -7.77 -1.75
C ALA A 96 2.61 -8.96 -1.98
N LYS A 97 2.69 -10.00 -1.12
CA LYS A 97 1.77 -11.15 -1.18
C LYS A 97 0.34 -10.71 -0.89
N HIS A 98 0.13 -9.86 0.11
CA HIS A 98 -1.19 -9.36 0.46
C HIS A 98 -1.78 -8.44 -0.60
N PHE A 99 -1.01 -7.52 -1.19
CA PHE A 99 -1.49 -6.72 -2.32
C PHE A 99 -1.87 -7.58 -3.54
N LYS A 100 -1.14 -8.67 -3.79
CA LYS A 100 -1.53 -9.64 -4.85
C LYS A 100 -2.87 -10.31 -4.54
N GLN A 101 -3.12 -10.67 -3.28
CA GLN A 101 -4.41 -11.23 -2.89
C GLN A 101 -5.54 -10.20 -2.95
N ALA A 102 -5.29 -8.96 -2.52
CA ALA A 102 -6.24 -7.85 -2.63
C ALA A 102 -6.75 -7.73 -4.07
N ARG A 103 -5.82 -7.62 -5.04
CA ARG A 103 -6.16 -7.59 -6.47
C ARG A 103 -6.93 -8.83 -6.95
N LYS A 104 -6.60 -10.02 -6.46
CA LYS A 104 -7.33 -11.25 -6.81
C LYS A 104 -8.78 -11.22 -6.32
N MET A 105 -9.01 -10.62 -5.15
CA MET A 105 -10.31 -10.56 -4.47
C MET A 105 -11.14 -9.32 -4.81
N ALA A 106 -10.53 -8.35 -5.49
CA ALA A 106 -11.16 -7.11 -5.93
C ALA A 106 -12.45 -7.32 -6.75
N LYS A 107 -12.59 -8.44 -7.48
CA LYS A 107 -13.78 -8.78 -8.31
C LYS A 107 -14.27 -7.63 -9.21
N GLY A 108 -13.36 -6.77 -9.68
CA GLY A 108 -13.67 -5.60 -10.51
C GLY A 108 -13.86 -4.28 -9.75
N ASN A 109 -13.86 -4.30 -8.42
CA ASN A 109 -13.76 -3.09 -7.60
C ASN A 109 -12.32 -2.54 -7.70
N PRO A 110 -12.09 -1.27 -8.07
CA PRO A 110 -10.76 -0.68 -7.96
C PRO A 110 -10.35 -0.64 -6.49
N LEU A 111 -9.27 -1.36 -6.16
CA LEU A 111 -8.57 -1.32 -4.87
C LEU A 111 -7.21 -0.64 -5.06
#